data_AF-A0A7Z7QZX0-F1
#
_entry.id   AF-A0A7Z7QZX0-F1
#
_cell.length_a   1.000
_cell.length_b   1.000
_cell.length_c   1.000
_cell.angle_alpha   90.00
_cell.angle_beta   90.00
_cell.angle_gamma   90.00
#
_symmetry.space_group_name_H-M   'P 1'
#
loop_
_entity.id
_entity.type
_entity.pdbx_description
1 polymer ?
#
loop_
_entity_poly.entity_id
_entity_poly.type
_entity_poly.pdbx_seq_one_letter_code
_entity_poly.pdbx_strand_id
1 'polypeptide(L)' 'MEDHYLCQKLILAINAGSSSLKFQLIRMPEEELVTKGLVERIGLKDSIFTIEVDGEKVKNSTRYQGSC' A
#
# COMPACT_ATOMS: atom_id res chain seq x y z
N MET A 1 -24.13 -21.18 -23.29
CA MET A 1 -22.71 -20.80 -23.52
C MET A 1 -22.60 -19.41 -22.97
N GLU A 2 -22.65 -19.30 -21.64
CA GLU A 2 -22.82 -18.04 -20.93
C GLU A 2 -21.54 -17.73 -20.15
N ASP A 3 -20.94 -16.61 -20.50
CA ASP A 3 -20.51 -15.59 -19.54
C ASP A 3 -19.47 -16.01 -18.49
N HIS A 4 -18.32 -16.49 -18.98
CA HIS A 4 -17.06 -16.34 -18.25
C HIS A 4 -16.65 -14.86 -18.24
N TYR A 5 -17.41 -14.01 -17.54
CA TYR A 5 -16.91 -12.71 -17.13
C TYR A 5 -15.67 -12.98 -16.28
N LEU A 6 -14.48 -12.63 -16.81
CA LEU A 6 -13.31 -12.39 -15.99
C LEU A 6 -13.66 -11.23 -15.04
N CYS A 7 -14.25 -11.56 -13.91
CA CYS A 7 -14.41 -10.60 -12.81
C CYS A 7 -13.01 -10.35 -12.27
N GLN A 8 -12.40 -9.29 -12.79
CA GLN A 8 -11.18 -8.68 -12.32
C GLN A 8 -11.34 -8.36 -10.82
N LYS A 9 -10.70 -9.15 -9.95
CA LYS A 9 -10.78 -8.98 -8.49
C LYS A 9 -9.56 -8.23 -8.00
N LEU A 10 -9.79 -7.13 -7.28
CA LEU A 10 -8.74 -6.44 -6.55
C LEU A 10 -8.61 -7.07 -5.15
N ILE A 11 -7.42 -7.56 -4.84
CA ILE A 11 -7.08 -8.14 -3.55
C ILE A 11 -6.11 -7.19 -2.84
N LEU A 12 -6.52 -6.68 -1.68
CA LEU A 12 -5.65 -5.89 -0.81
C LEU A 12 -5.00 -6.82 0.21
N ALA A 13 -3.71 -7.08 0.06
CA ALA A 13 -2.90 -7.81 1.03
C ALA A 13 -2.26 -6.82 2.02
N ILE A 14 -2.47 -7.04 3.31
CA ILE A 14 -1.94 -6.18 4.37
C ILE A 14 -1.13 -7.03 5.35
N ASN A 15 0.08 -6.55 5.68
CA ASN A 15 0.89 -7.03 6.78
C ASN A 15 1.10 -5.88 7.76
N ALA A 16 0.54 -6.04 8.96
CA ALA A 16 0.61 -5.04 10.02
C ALA A 16 1.50 -5.54 11.17
N GLY A 17 2.59 -4.83 11.41
CA GLY A 17 3.35 -4.89 12.65
C GLY A 17 2.94 -3.76 13.60
N SER A 18 3.37 -3.82 14.86
CA SER A 18 3.06 -2.79 15.87
C SER A 18 3.58 -1.39 15.51
N SER A 19 4.59 -1.31 14.65
CA SER A 19 5.22 -0.06 14.23
C SER A 19 5.36 0.08 12.70
N SER A 20 4.82 -0.87 11.93
CA SER A 20 4.91 -0.90 10.48
C SER A 20 3.64 -1.43 9.84
N LEU A 21 3.32 -0.93 8.64
CA LEU A 21 2.19 -1.39 7.84
C LEU A 21 2.66 -1.51 6.40
N LYS A 22 2.74 -2.74 5.89
CA LYS A 22 2.99 -3.01 4.48
C LYS A 22 1.67 -3.41 3.82
N PHE A 23 1.36 -2.83 2.68
CA PHE A 23 0.18 -3.20 1.91
C PHE A 23 0.50 -3.36 0.42
N GLN A 24 -0.25 -4.23 -0.26
CA GLN A 24 -0.14 -4.48 -1.69
C GLN A 24 -1.53 -4.66 -2.27
N LEU A 25 -1.80 -4.01 -3.40
CA LEU A 25 -3.03 -4.19 -4.17
C LEU A 25 -2.69 -5.02 -5.41
N ILE A 26 -3.32 -6.18 -5.51
CA ILE A 26 -3.05 -7.17 -6.56
C ILE A 26 -4.34 -7.40 -7.35
N ARG A 27 -4.24 -7.34 -8.67
CA ARG A 27 -5.31 -7.67 -9.61
C ARG A 27 -5.24 -9.15 -9.96
N MET A 28 -6.30 -9.88 -9.62
CA MET A 28 -6.44 -11.32 -9.90
C MET A 28 -7.47 -11.52 -11.01
N PRO A 29 -7.30 -12.52 -11.90
CA PRO A 29 -6.31 -13.62 -11.84
C PRO A 29 -4.95 -13.33 -12.47
N GLU A 30 -4.74 -12.14 -13.05
CA GLU A 30 -3.51 -11.78 -13.77
C GLU A 30 -2.27 -11.64 -12.86
N GLU A 31 -2.45 -11.68 -11.54
CA GLU A 31 -1.40 -11.47 -10.53
C GLU A 31 -0.61 -10.18 -10.73
N GLU A 32 -1.26 -9.15 -11.27
CA GLU A 32 -0.65 -7.84 -11.52
C GLU A 32 -0.62 -7.01 -10.23
N LEU A 33 0.57 -6.52 -9.86
CA LEU A 33 0.71 -5.59 -8.73
C LEU A 33 0.33 -4.17 -9.18
N VAL A 34 -0.79 -3.67 -8.67
CA VAL A 34 -1.29 -2.31 -8.97
C VAL A 34 -0.58 -1.26 -8.13
N THR A 35 -0.42 -1.54 -6.83
CA THR A 35 0.33 -0.63 -5.94
C THR A 35 0.87 -1.40 -4.75
N LYS A 36 1.95 -0.90 -4.16
CA LYS A 36 2.42 -1.31 -2.85
C LYS A 36 2.75 -0.11 -2.00
N GLY A 37 2.50 -0.21 -0.71
CA GLY A 37 2.93 0.79 0.24
C GLY A 37 3.59 0.17 1.46
N LEU A 38 4.45 0.97 2.06
CA LEU A 38 5.14 0.68 3.29
C LEU A 38 5.09 1.94 4.16
N VAL A 39 4.46 1.79 5.31
CA VAL A 39 4.46 2.77 6.37
C VAL A 39 5.34 2.23 7.49
N GLU A 40 6.31 3.01 7.91
CA GLU A 40 7.19 2.66 9.02
C GLU A 40 7.13 3.75 10.08
N ARG A 41 7.37 3.34 11.33
CA ARG A 41 7.45 4.23 12.50
C ARG A 41 6.12 4.94 12.77
N ILE A 42 5.02 4.20 12.67
CA ILE A 42 3.68 4.69 13.04
C ILE A 42 3.71 5.17 14.50
N GLY A 43 3.45 6.46 14.72
CA GLY A 43 3.47 7.10 16.06
C GLY A 43 4.77 7.82 16.45
N LEU A 44 5.78 7.89 15.58
CA LEU A 44 7.01 8.66 15.80
C LEU A 44 7.09 9.87 14.86
N LYS A 45 7.85 10.91 15.26
CA LYS A 45 7.99 12.19 14.53
C LYS A 45 8.47 12.04 13.08
N ASP A 46 9.14 10.93 12.77
CA ASP A 46 9.69 10.58 11.46
C ASP A 46 8.96 9.38 10.84
N SER A 47 7.63 9.43 10.80
CA SER A 47 6.87 8.40 10.09
C SER A 47 7.20 8.47 8.60
N ILE A 48 7.68 7.36 8.05
CA ILE A 48 8.06 7.25 6.64
C ILE A 48 6.90 6.60 5.90
N PHE A 49 6.28 7.33 5.00
CA PHE A 49 5.28 6.80 4.07
C PHE A 49 5.93 6.62 2.70
N THR A 50 6.06 5.38 2.27
CA THR A 50 6.51 5.04 0.92
C THR A 50 5.35 4.37 0.21
N ILE A 51 4.87 4.96 -0.88
CA ILE A 51 3.85 4.36 -1.75
C ILE A 51 4.44 4.29 -3.14
N GLU A 52 4.34 3.12 -3.77
CA GLU A 52 4.72 2.91 -5.15
C GLU A 52 3.44 2.61 -5.94
N VAL A 53 3.11 3.49 -6.88
CA VAL A 53 1.95 3.36 -7.78
C VAL A 53 2.50 3.32 -9.20
N ASP A 54 2.13 2.30 -9.98
CA ASP A 54 2.55 2.17 -11.39
C ASP A 54 4.08 2.30 -11.62
N GLY A 55 4.88 1.86 -10.65
CA GLY A 55 6.35 1.92 -10.69
C GLY A 55 6.95 3.26 -10.24
N GLU A 56 6.14 4.30 -10.03
CA GLU A 56 6.59 5.58 -9.46
C GLU A 56 6.58 5.52 -7.94
N LYS A 57 7.76 5.71 -7.33
CA LYS A 57 7.92 5.75 -5.87
C LYS A 57 7.67 7.17 -5.35
N VAL A 58 6.55 7.34 -4.66
CA VAL A 58 6.26 8.54 -3.89
C VAL A 58 6.68 8.29 -2.44
N LYS A 59 7.69 9.03 -1.98
CA LYS A 59 8.15 8.98 -0.59
C LYS A 59 7.80 10.29 0.10
N ASN A 60 6.87 10.22 1.05
CA ASN A 60 6.49 11.34 1.89
C ASN A 60 6.97 11.09 3.32
N SER A 61 7.86 11.94 3.82
CA SER A 61 8.19 12.02 5.24
C SER A 61 7.32 13.12 5.86
N THR A 62 6.27 12.75 6.57
CA THR A 62 5.48 13.73 7.32
C THR A 62 6.27 14.12 8.56
N ARG A 63 6.84 15.33 8.57
CA ARG A 63 7.42 15.92 9.77
C ARG A 63 6.24 16.35 10.66
N TYR A 64 5.91 15.54 11.66
CA TYR A 64 4.88 15.93 12.63
C TYR A 64 5.42 17.10 13.47
N GLN A 65 5.09 18.34 13.10
CA GLN A 65 5.24 19.51 13.98
C GLN A 65 4.14 19.42 15.03
N GLY A 66 4.36 18.60 16.06
CA GLY A 66 3.56 18.67 17.27
C GLY A 66 3.79 20.05 17.90
N SER A 67 2.84 20.96 17.72
CA SER A 67 2.70 22.16 18.54
C SER A 67 1.86 21.79 19.76
N CYS A 68 2.52 21.34 20.82
CA CYS A 68 2.23 21.63 22.23
C CYS A 68 3.27 20.88 23.06
#